data_AF-A0A954NSF0-F1
#
_entry.id   AF-A0A954NSF0-F1
#
_cell.length_a   1.000
_cell.length_b   1.000
_cell.length_c   1.000
_cell.angle_alpha   90.00
_cell.angle_beta   90.00
_cell.angle_gamma   90.00
#
_symmetry.space_group_name_H-M   'P 1'
#
loop_
_entity.id
_entity.type
_entity.pdbx_description
1 polymer ?
#
loop_
_entity_poly.entity_id
_entity_poly.type
_entity_poly.pdbx_seq_one_letter_code
_entity_poly.pdbx_strand_id
1 'polypeptide(L)'
;MFAAYFKLWLRGFVTGARISPPALVFMKLRKVNPHVIVDSKIWCVQAGLPHINTNALEAHYLAGGNVQRVVRALIAAHRANIDLDWDT
;
A
#
# COMPACT_ATOMS: atom_id res chain seq x y z
N MET A 1 -21.16 3.61 -6.66
CA MET A 1 -19.99 3.97 -5.81
C MET A 1 -19.60 2.87 -4.82
N PHE A 2 -20.49 2.32 -4.01
CA PHE A 2 -20.16 1.30 -2.98
C PHE A 2 -19.53 0.00 -3.52
N ALA A 3 -19.95 -0.49 -4.68
CA ALA A 3 -19.41 -1.71 -5.28
C ALA A 3 -17.90 -1.62 -5.61
N ALA A 4 -17.40 -0.44 -5.99
CA ALA A 4 -15.99 -0.23 -6.29
C ALA A 4 -15.11 -0.30 -5.02
N TYR A 5 -15.60 0.25 -3.91
CA TYR A 5 -14.93 0.14 -2.60
C TYR A 5 -14.94 -1.30 -2.09
N PHE A 6 -16.06 -2.01 -2.25
CA PHE A 6 -16.15 -3.42 -1.86
C PHE A 6 -15.18 -4.28 -2.66
N LYS A 7 -15.08 -4.07 -3.98
CA LYS A 7 -14.11 -4.77 -4.84
C LYS A 7 -12.67 -4.49 -4.43
N LEU A 8 -12.33 -3.23 -4.15
CA LEU A 8 -10.98 -2.84 -3.73
C LEU A 8 -10.63 -3.42 -2.36
N TRP A 9 -11.57 -3.34 -1.41
CA TRP A 9 -11.44 -3.94 -0.09
C TRP A 9 -11.25 -5.46 -0.18
N LEU A 10 -12.09 -6.15 -0.96
CA LEU A 10 -12.01 -7.60 -1.14
C LEU A 10 -10.65 -7.99 -1.72
N ARG A 11 -10.12 -7.23 -2.69
CA ARG A 11 -8.78 -7.45 -3.24
C ARG A 11 -7.70 -7.36 -2.15
N GLY A 12 -7.75 -6.33 -1.31
CA GLY A 12 -6.82 -6.17 -0.18
C GLY A 12 -6.96 -7.29 0.87
N PHE A 13 -8.20 -7.68 1.18
CA PHE A 13 -8.50 -8.71 2.17
C PHE A 13 -7.99 -10.09 1.74
N VAL A 14 -8.30 -10.52 0.52
CA VAL A 14 -7.88 -11.82 -0.03
C VAL A 14 -6.36 -11.93 -0.11
N THR A 15 -5.66 -10.81 -0.33
CA THR A 15 -4.20 -10.80 -0.43
C THR A 15 -3.50 -10.60 0.92
N GLY A 16 -4.23 -10.56 2.03
CA GLY A 16 -3.65 -10.40 3.38
C GLY A 16 -3.13 -8.99 3.68
N ALA A 17 -3.51 -7.98 2.88
CA ALA A 17 -3.09 -6.58 3.08
C ALA A 17 -3.66 -5.95 4.38
N ARG A 18 -4.60 -6.63 5.06
CA ARG A 18 -5.21 -6.22 6.35
C ARG A 18 -5.74 -4.77 6.34
N ILE A 19 -6.33 -4.33 5.23
CA ILE A 19 -6.93 -3.00 5.12
C ILE A 19 -8.40 -3.10 5.52
N SER A 20 -8.78 -2.41 6.58
CA SER A 20 -10.16 -2.38 7.07
C SER A 20 -11.06 -1.55 6.13
N PRO A 21 -12.34 -1.92 5.93
CA PRO A 21 -13.27 -1.13 5.13
C PRO A 21 -13.36 0.37 5.52
N PRO A 22 -13.43 0.75 6.82
CA PRO A 22 -13.45 2.15 7.20
C PRO A 22 -12.16 2.90 6.85
N ALA A 23 -10.99 2.23 6.82
CA ALA A 23 -9.73 2.87 6.44
C ALA A 23 -9.78 3.41 5.01
N LEU A 24 -10.42 2.70 4.07
CA LEU A 24 -10.60 3.18 2.69
C LEU A 24 -11.43 4.47 2.62
N VAL A 25 -12.41 4.62 3.51
CA VAL A 25 -13.23 5.83 3.61
C VAL A 25 -12.40 6.97 4.19
N PHE A 26 -11.62 6.72 5.24
CA PHE A 26 -10.72 7.71 5.84
C PHE A 26 -9.61 8.17 4.89
N MET A 27 -9.05 7.28 4.06
CA MET A 27 -8.09 7.65 3.01
C MET A 27 -8.68 8.71 2.08
N LYS A 28 -9.94 8.51 1.66
CA LYS A 28 -10.62 9.47 0.78
C LYS A 28 -10.85 10.82 1.46
N LEU A 29 -11.19 10.82 2.75
CA LEU A 29 -11.34 12.05 3.55
C LEU A 29 -10.02 12.82 3.66
N ARG A 30 -8.89 12.11 3.77
CA ARG A 30 -7.53 12.67 3.78
C ARG A 30 -7.01 13.06 2.39
N LYS A 31 -7.84 12.98 1.33
CA LYS A 31 -7.42 13.16 -0.08
C LYS A 31 -6.33 12.19 -0.55
N VAL A 32 -6.21 11.03 0.09
CA VAL A 32 -5.33 9.94 -0.33
C VAL A 32 -6.09 9.04 -1.30
N ASN A 33 -5.44 8.62 -2.39
CA ASN A 33 -6.05 7.69 -3.33
C ASN A 33 -5.98 6.25 -2.79
N PRO A 34 -7.10 5.63 -2.37
CA PRO A 34 -7.09 4.29 -1.78
C PRO A 34 -6.62 3.22 -2.76
N HIS A 35 -6.81 3.40 -4.08
CA HIS A 35 -6.34 2.44 -5.07
C HIS A 35 -4.82 2.32 -5.06
N VAL A 36 -4.13 3.45 -5.00
CA VAL A 36 -2.66 3.51 -4.99
C VAL A 36 -2.12 2.80 -3.75
N ILE A 37 -2.69 3.07 -2.58
CA ILE A 37 -2.24 2.49 -1.31
C ILE A 37 -2.52 0.99 -1.25
N VAL A 38 -3.73 0.55 -1.63
CA VAL A 38 -4.11 -0.87 -1.61
C VAL A 38 -3.26 -1.68 -2.58
N ASP A 39 -3.07 -1.21 -3.82
CA ASP A 39 -2.25 -1.92 -4.81
C ASP A 39 -0.78 -1.99 -4.37
N SER A 40 -0.24 -0.89 -3.82
CA SER A 40 1.13 -0.87 -3.29
C SER A 40 1.29 -1.84 -2.12
N LYS A 41 0.34 -1.87 -1.18
CA LYS A 41 0.35 -2.80 -0.04
C LYS A 41 0.25 -4.26 -0.49
N ILE A 42 -0.57 -4.54 -1.50
CA ILE A 42 -0.67 -5.87 -2.12
C ILE A 42 0.69 -6.30 -2.68
N TRP A 43 1.38 -5.42 -3.42
CA TRP A 43 2.70 -5.73 -3.96
C TRP A 43 3.73 -6.00 -2.86
N CYS A 44 3.70 -5.23 -1.77
CA CYS A 44 4.58 -5.47 -0.63
C CYS A 44 4.35 -6.86 -0.03
N VAL A 45 3.09 -7.24 0.24
CA VAL A 45 2.77 -8.56 0.79
C VAL A 45 3.19 -9.68 -0.16
N GLN A 46 2.93 -9.53 -1.46
CA GLN A 46 3.34 -10.52 -2.47
C GLN A 46 4.86 -10.63 -2.64
N ALA A 47 5.60 -9.56 -2.33
CA ALA A 47 7.05 -9.54 -2.38
C ALA A 47 7.72 -10.03 -1.09
N GLY A 48 6.96 -10.47 -0.09
CA GLY A 48 7.53 -10.91 1.20
C GLY A 48 7.84 -9.75 2.16
N LEU A 49 7.29 -8.55 1.92
CA LEU A 49 7.48 -7.34 2.72
C LEU A 49 6.18 -6.94 3.46
N PRO A 50 5.58 -7.81 4.28
CA PRO A 50 4.32 -7.50 4.95
C PRO A 50 4.47 -6.43 6.05
N HIS A 51 5.69 -6.19 6.53
CA HIS A 51 6.00 -5.27 7.63
C HIS A 51 5.72 -3.79 7.28
N ILE A 52 5.74 -3.42 6.00
CA ILE A 52 5.52 -2.03 5.56
C ILE A 52 4.11 -1.57 5.92
N ASN A 53 3.99 -0.60 6.80
CA ASN A 53 2.69 -0.17 7.29
C ASN A 53 1.90 0.62 6.24
N THR A 54 0.60 0.38 6.14
CA THR A 54 -0.32 1.15 5.29
C THR A 54 -0.27 2.64 5.63
N ASN A 55 -0.14 2.98 6.92
CA ASN A 55 -0.01 4.38 7.36
C ASN A 55 1.26 5.06 6.81
N ALA A 56 2.36 4.32 6.67
CA ALA A 56 3.61 4.87 6.14
C ALA A 56 3.48 5.14 4.63
N LEU A 57 2.80 4.24 3.89
CA LEU A 57 2.46 4.46 2.48
C LEU A 57 1.53 5.68 2.31
N GLU A 58 0.54 5.84 3.18
CA GLU A 58 -0.34 7.02 3.20
C GLU A 58 0.44 8.31 3.47
N ALA A 59 1.33 8.30 4.47
CA ALA A 59 2.15 9.45 4.83
C ALA A 59 3.05 9.88 3.66
N HIS A 60 3.69 8.92 2.98
CA HIS A 60 4.51 9.21 1.80
C HIS A 60 3.68 9.74 0.61
N TYR A 61 2.47 9.23 0.42
CA TYR A 61 1.54 9.77 -0.58
C TYR A 61 1.18 11.23 -0.27
N LEU A 62 0.87 11.54 1.00
CA LEU A 62 0.54 12.89 1.45
C LEU A 62 1.73 13.85 1.36
N ALA A 63 2.95 13.36 1.52
CA ALA A 63 4.18 14.10 1.28
C ALA A 63 4.42 14.42 -0.22
N GLY A 64 3.53 13.99 -1.12
CA GLY A 64 3.66 14.17 -2.57
C GLY A 64 4.59 13.14 -3.23
N GLY A 65 5.00 12.11 -2.50
CA GLY A 65 5.86 11.04 -3.00
C GLY A 65 5.13 10.05 -3.90
N ASN A 66 5.88 9.39 -4.80
CA ASN A 66 5.36 8.34 -5.66
C ASN A 66 5.50 6.96 -4.99
N VAL A 67 4.48 6.61 -4.21
CA VAL A 67 4.43 5.33 -3.45
C VAL A 67 4.68 4.12 -4.35
N GLN A 68 4.07 4.06 -5.54
CA GLN A 68 4.22 2.91 -6.44
C GLN A 68 5.67 2.74 -6.92
N ARG A 69 6.36 3.84 -7.20
CA ARG A 69 7.76 3.81 -7.64
C ARG A 69 8.68 3.34 -6.52
N VAL A 70 8.49 3.84 -5.30
CA VAL A 70 9.32 3.44 -4.14
C VAL A 70 9.08 1.97 -3.80
N VAL A 71 7.83 1.51 -3.75
CA VAL A 71 7.51 0.10 -3.49
C VAL A 71 8.14 -0.81 -4.55
N ARG A 72 8.08 -0.47 -5.83
CA ARG A 72 8.74 -1.27 -6.88
C ARG A 72 10.26 -1.33 -6.70
N ALA A 73 10.89 -0.20 -6.34
CA ALA A 73 12.32 -0.16 -6.07
C ALA A 73 12.70 -1.04 -4.87
N LEU A 74 11.91 -0.98 -3.80
CA LEU A 74 12.09 -1.80 -2.61
C LEU A 74 11.93 -3.30 -2.91
N ILE A 75 10.94 -3.67 -3.72
CA ILE A 75 10.75 -5.06 -4.17
C ILE A 75 11.94 -5.52 -5.03
N ALA A 76 12.47 -4.65 -5.90
CA ALA A 76 13.64 -4.96 -6.71
C ALA A 76 14.90 -5.14 -5.84
N ALA A 77 15.11 -4.27 -4.85
CA ALA A 77 16.20 -4.37 -3.89
C ALA A 77 16.11 -5.66 -3.08
N HIS A 78 14.93 -6.00 -2.55
CA HIS A 78 14.72 -7.27 -1.84
C HIS A 78 15.05 -8.47 -2.72
N ARG A 79 14.59 -8.50 -3.98
CA ARG A 79 14.90 -9.58 -4.92
C ARG A 79 16.38 -9.66 -5.27
N ALA A 80 17.09 -8.53 -5.27
CA ALA A 80 18.53 -8.44 -5.50
C ALA A 80 19.36 -8.72 -4.24
N ASN A 81 18.72 -9.06 -3.10
CA ASN A 81 19.40 -9.24 -1.81
C ASN A 81 20.16 -7.99 -1.34
N ILE A 82 19.65 -6.81 -1.72
CA ILE A 82 20.13 -5.51 -1.25
C ILE A 82 19.26 -5.12 -0.06
N ASP A 83 19.90 -4.86 1.08
CA ASP A 83 19.23 -4.39 2.28
C ASP A 83 18.80 -2.92 2.08
N LEU A 84 17.51 -2.74 1.82
CA LEU A 84 16.88 -1.45 1.63
C LEU A 84 15.55 -1.49 2.38
N ASP A 85 15.47 -0.72 3.45
CA ASP A 85 14.27 -0.61 4.26
C ASP A 85 13.49 0.67 3.95
N TRP A 86 12.19 0.66 4.26
CA TRP A 86 11.30 1.79 4.03
C TRP A 86 11.55 2.97 4.99
N ASP A 87 12.01 2.70 6.21
CA ASP A 87 12.16 3.71 7.28
C ASP A 87 13.61 4.19 7.47
N THR A 88 14.57 3.75 6.63
CA THR A 88 15.98 4.18 6.67
C THR A 88 16.19 5.52 5.97
#